data_AF-A1BBW4-F1
#
_entry.id   AF-A1BBW4-F1
#
_cell.length_a   1.000
_cell.length_b   1.000
_cell.length_c   1.000
_cell.angle_alpha   90.00
_cell.angle_beta   90.00
_cell.angle_gamma   90.00
#
_symmetry.space_group_name_H-M   'P 1'
#
loop_
_entity.id
_entity.type
_entity.pdbx_description
1 polymer ?
#
loop_
_entity_poly.entity_id
_entity_poly.type
_entity_poly.pdbx_seq_one_letter_code
_entity_poly.pdbx_strand_id
1 'polypeptide(L)'
;MKALLAAGLLLCATAAPAFSDQAGCDADLDALRAALGDAFAPDDANPFAALEPVDEGGRCVLRDLAVPTPDGGAAGLLEAQEIAWRSTWPDEAPGGVPQSLVLDISGARMVPQFDGMEEVAYQMRLTAELSSADLHLDYAIDPAAKRLVLTSLDVAQTGGNRLALSGTVENFDLAALMAQPPQLDKVMQFRLTDLDLRLRNAGLFEGMAMLWLSAIQPQFGDTPEVAVGNARAWLAEQIGGMPDYLVTQDSRAAMAAMVDTLPHPKGVMHLKLSTENGIAGQDVMPAFLLGLPTWAMLEKPLAGVRLSADWRPPKECDCGADW
;
A
#
# COMPACT_ATOMS: atom_id res chain seq x y z
N MET A 1 -13.45 -1.53 4.51
CA MET A 1 -12.12 -2.12 4.82
C MET A 1 -11.84 -3.35 3.97
N LYS A 2 -12.77 -4.32 3.84
CA LYS A 2 -12.70 -5.42 2.85
C LYS A 2 -12.47 -4.94 1.41
N ALA A 3 -13.14 -3.86 0.97
CA ALA A 3 -12.99 -3.32 -0.39
C ALA A 3 -11.68 -2.53 -0.65
N LEU A 4 -11.11 -1.88 0.37
CA LEU A 4 -9.83 -1.15 0.26
C LEU A 4 -8.61 -2.09 0.34
N LEU A 5 -8.76 -3.17 1.10
CA LEU A 5 -7.84 -4.31 1.03
C LEU A 5 -8.06 -5.10 -0.25
N ALA A 6 -9.28 -5.26 -0.77
CA ALA A 6 -9.54 -5.95 -2.06
C ALA A 6 -8.95 -5.19 -3.27
N ALA A 7 -8.92 -3.85 -3.25
CA ALA A 7 -8.26 -3.06 -4.28
C ALA A 7 -6.71 -3.11 -4.20
N GLY A 8 -6.15 -3.39 -3.01
CA GLY A 8 -4.70 -3.52 -2.78
C GLY A 8 -4.16 -4.96 -2.70
N LEU A 9 -5.02 -5.96 -2.49
CA LEU A 9 -4.75 -7.42 -2.45
C LEU A 9 -5.34 -8.14 -3.67
N LEU A 10 -5.40 -7.46 -4.81
CA LEU A 10 -6.14 -7.90 -5.99
C LEU A 10 -5.58 -9.17 -6.67
N LEU A 11 -4.56 -9.87 -6.15
CA LEU A 11 -3.82 -10.85 -6.96
C LEU A 11 -3.29 -12.07 -6.22
N CYS A 12 -4.17 -12.93 -5.69
CA CYS A 12 -3.74 -14.10 -4.93
C CYS A 12 -4.80 -15.24 -4.82
N ALA A 13 -4.93 -16.16 -5.79
CA ALA A 13 -5.10 -17.63 -5.57
C ALA A 13 -4.52 -18.43 -6.74
N THR A 14 -3.70 -19.49 -6.47
CA THR A 14 -3.81 -20.98 -6.44
C THR A 14 -3.51 -21.79 -7.72
N ALA A 15 -2.25 -22.25 -7.80
CA ALA A 15 -1.78 -23.55 -8.31
C ALA A 15 -1.97 -23.91 -9.79
N ALA A 16 -0.98 -23.51 -10.59
CA ALA A 16 -0.27 -24.41 -11.51
C ALA A 16 1.24 -24.15 -11.41
N PRO A 17 2.10 -25.13 -11.75
CA PRO A 17 3.53 -24.88 -11.90
C PRO A 17 3.76 -23.69 -12.82
N ALA A 18 4.80 -22.90 -12.55
CA ALA A 18 5.22 -21.80 -13.41
C ALA A 18 5.54 -22.34 -14.82
N PHE A 19 4.56 -22.26 -15.72
CA PHE A 19 4.77 -22.47 -17.13
C PHE A 19 4.85 -21.10 -17.79
N SER A 20 5.98 -20.82 -18.43
CA SER A 20 6.20 -19.62 -19.23
C SER A 20 5.52 -19.73 -20.59
N ASP A 21 4.34 -20.33 -20.64
CA ASP A 21 3.55 -20.53 -21.84
C ASP A 21 2.09 -20.11 -21.57
N GLN A 22 1.30 -19.99 -22.63
CA GLN A 22 -0.09 -19.55 -22.56
C GLN A 22 -0.92 -20.35 -21.55
N ALA A 23 -0.69 -21.66 -21.44
CA ALA A 23 -1.43 -22.51 -20.50
C ALA A 23 -1.09 -22.18 -19.04
N GLY A 24 0.13 -21.74 -18.76
CA GLY A 24 0.51 -21.18 -17.47
C GLY A 24 -0.24 -19.90 -17.14
N CYS A 25 -0.40 -19.00 -18.12
CA CYS A 25 -1.15 -17.76 -17.92
C CYS A 25 -2.64 -17.98 -17.68
N ASP A 26 -3.25 -18.91 -18.43
CA ASP A 26 -4.65 -19.28 -18.21
C ASP A 26 -4.84 -19.88 -16.81
N ALA A 27 -3.92 -20.75 -16.37
CA ALA A 27 -3.96 -21.32 -15.04
C ALA A 27 -3.75 -20.28 -13.93
N ASP A 28 -2.81 -19.34 -14.11
CA ASP A 28 -2.61 -18.20 -13.20
C ASP A 28 -3.88 -17.34 -13.06
N LEU A 29 -4.60 -17.13 -14.16
CA LEU A 29 -5.84 -16.37 -14.14
C LEU A 29 -7.00 -17.16 -13.51
N ASP A 30 -7.11 -18.46 -13.75
CA ASP A 30 -8.13 -19.32 -13.12
C ASP A 30 -7.93 -19.40 -11.62
N ALA A 31 -6.67 -19.52 -11.22
CA ALA A 31 -6.23 -19.42 -9.86
C ALA A 31 -6.70 -18.09 -9.25
N LEU A 32 -6.44 -16.96 -9.92
CA LEU A 32 -6.90 -15.64 -9.48
C LEU A 32 -8.43 -15.54 -9.37
N ARG A 33 -9.16 -16.05 -10.36
CA ARG A 33 -10.63 -16.09 -10.37
C ARG A 33 -11.18 -16.84 -9.18
N ALA A 34 -10.57 -17.95 -8.80
CA ALA A 34 -10.99 -18.73 -7.62
C ALA A 34 -10.81 -17.95 -6.31
N ALA A 35 -9.78 -17.11 -6.20
CA ALA A 35 -9.62 -16.21 -5.04
C ALA A 35 -10.68 -15.12 -4.97
N LEU A 36 -10.98 -14.54 -6.13
CA LEU A 36 -11.77 -13.31 -6.23
C LEU A 36 -13.26 -13.57 -6.37
N GLY A 37 -13.67 -14.77 -6.79
CA GLY A 37 -15.07 -15.12 -7.09
C GLY A 37 -16.03 -14.76 -5.97
N ASP A 38 -15.69 -15.13 -4.73
CA ASP A 38 -16.52 -14.84 -3.55
C ASP A 38 -16.57 -13.33 -3.19
N ALA A 39 -15.60 -12.53 -3.65
CA ALA A 39 -15.49 -11.11 -3.32
C ALA A 39 -16.19 -10.19 -4.33
N PHE A 40 -16.35 -10.60 -5.58
CA PHE A 40 -16.87 -9.76 -6.67
C PHE A 40 -18.23 -10.19 -7.21
N ALA A 41 -18.64 -11.46 -7.04
CA ALA A 41 -19.90 -11.94 -7.59
C ALA A 41 -20.49 -13.09 -6.75
N PRO A 42 -21.28 -12.78 -5.70
CA PRO A 42 -22.00 -13.81 -4.95
C PRO A 42 -23.10 -14.52 -5.77
N ASP A 43 -23.54 -13.93 -6.89
CA ASP A 43 -24.67 -14.38 -7.72
C ASP A 43 -24.26 -14.96 -9.10
N ASP A 44 -23.21 -15.81 -9.14
CA ASP A 44 -22.74 -16.62 -10.30
C ASP A 44 -22.19 -15.86 -11.53
N ALA A 45 -22.35 -14.53 -11.65
CA ALA A 45 -21.78 -13.75 -12.76
C ALA A 45 -20.34 -13.30 -12.47
N ASN A 46 -19.36 -14.19 -12.59
CA ASN A 46 -17.95 -13.85 -12.39
C ASN A 46 -17.47 -12.80 -13.43
N PRO A 47 -17.19 -11.54 -13.04
CA PRO A 47 -16.81 -10.48 -13.97
C PRO A 47 -15.46 -10.72 -14.65
N PHE A 48 -14.66 -11.64 -14.12
CA PHE A 48 -13.36 -12.00 -14.65
C PHE A 48 -13.43 -13.16 -15.67
N ALA A 49 -14.59 -13.78 -15.88
CA ALA A 49 -14.73 -14.98 -16.72
C ALA A 49 -14.39 -14.73 -18.20
N ALA A 50 -14.59 -13.51 -18.70
CA ALA A 50 -14.30 -13.13 -20.09
C ALA A 50 -12.86 -12.67 -20.33
N LEU A 51 -12.03 -12.62 -19.28
CA LEU A 51 -10.64 -12.18 -19.40
C LEU A 51 -9.78 -13.29 -20.03
N GLU A 52 -8.96 -12.94 -21.00
CA GLU A 52 -8.05 -13.87 -21.67
C GLU A 52 -6.65 -13.27 -21.60
N PRO A 53 -5.73 -13.84 -20.78
CA PRO A 53 -4.38 -13.35 -20.70
C PRO A 53 -3.59 -13.79 -21.93
N VAL A 54 -2.50 -13.08 -22.25
CA VAL A 54 -1.57 -13.48 -23.31
C VAL A 54 -0.19 -13.63 -22.71
N ASP A 55 0.52 -14.72 -23.01
CA ASP A 55 1.95 -14.80 -22.70
C ASP A 55 2.77 -13.90 -23.63
N GLU A 56 3.49 -12.96 -23.04
CA GLU A 56 4.40 -12.06 -23.73
C GLU A 56 5.78 -12.11 -23.09
N GLY A 57 6.59 -13.09 -23.54
CA GLY A 57 7.98 -13.22 -23.11
C GLY A 57 8.11 -13.70 -21.66
N GLY A 58 7.25 -14.63 -21.22
CA GLY A 58 7.26 -15.17 -19.86
C GLY A 58 6.58 -14.26 -18.83
N ARG A 59 5.68 -13.39 -19.29
CA ARG A 59 4.78 -12.59 -18.47
C ARG A 59 3.38 -12.76 -19.00
N CYS A 60 2.42 -12.89 -18.10
CA CYS A 60 1.01 -12.92 -18.44
C CYS A 60 0.48 -11.51 -18.51
N VAL A 61 -0.23 -11.18 -19.59
CA VAL A 61 -0.69 -9.81 -19.88
C VAL A 61 -2.19 -9.80 -20.13
N LEU A 62 -2.90 -8.92 -19.43
CA LEU A 62 -4.29 -8.54 -19.69
C LEU A 62 -4.33 -7.09 -20.16
N ARG A 63 -5.19 -6.79 -21.12
CA ARG A 63 -5.37 -5.43 -21.66
C ARG A 63 -6.81 -5.00 -21.60
N ASP A 64 -7.01 -3.69 -21.52
CA ASP A 64 -8.32 -3.05 -21.53
C ASP A 64 -9.28 -3.65 -20.49
N LEU A 65 -8.77 -3.87 -19.27
CA LEU A 65 -9.56 -4.40 -18.16
C LEU A 65 -10.67 -3.41 -17.83
N ALA A 66 -11.91 -3.91 -17.72
CA ALA A 66 -13.03 -3.19 -17.16
C ALA A 66 -13.89 -4.16 -16.35
N VAL A 67 -13.83 -4.07 -15.03
CA VAL A 67 -14.59 -4.95 -14.12
C VAL A 67 -15.46 -4.12 -13.17
N PRO A 68 -16.71 -4.54 -12.88
CA PRO A 68 -17.50 -3.90 -11.85
C PRO A 68 -16.78 -3.95 -10.50
N THR A 69 -16.95 -2.88 -9.73
CA THR A 69 -16.47 -2.81 -8.35
C THR A 69 -17.24 -3.79 -7.45
N PRO A 70 -16.63 -4.31 -6.37
CA PRO A 70 -17.28 -5.25 -5.46
C PRO A 70 -18.56 -4.69 -4.82
N ASP A 71 -19.51 -5.58 -4.52
CA ASP A 71 -20.73 -5.24 -3.79
C ASP A 71 -20.44 -4.54 -2.44
N GLY A 72 -21.23 -3.50 -2.14
CA GLY A 72 -21.08 -2.67 -0.94
C GLY A 72 -20.18 -1.43 -1.11
N GLY A 73 -19.62 -1.22 -2.31
CA GLY A 73 -19.02 0.05 -2.75
C GLY A 73 -20.01 0.97 -3.48
N ALA A 74 -19.54 2.16 -3.89
CA ALA A 74 -20.27 2.96 -4.87
C ALA A 74 -20.21 2.26 -6.23
N ALA A 75 -21.34 2.17 -6.93
CA ALA A 75 -21.41 1.53 -8.25
C ALA A 75 -20.40 2.17 -9.21
N GLY A 76 -19.55 1.34 -9.81
CA GLY A 76 -18.49 1.80 -10.70
C GLY A 76 -17.73 0.64 -11.35
N LEU A 77 -16.91 0.98 -12.33
CA LEU A 77 -15.93 0.09 -12.95
C LEU A 77 -14.55 0.40 -12.40
N LEU A 78 -13.77 -0.65 -12.16
CA LEU A 78 -12.33 -0.59 -12.12
C LEU A 78 -11.83 -0.82 -13.55
N GLU A 79 -11.16 0.17 -14.12
CA GLU A 79 -10.52 0.07 -15.43
C GLU A 79 -9.00 0.04 -15.28
N ALA A 80 -8.30 -0.69 -16.15
CA ALA A 80 -6.85 -0.62 -16.32
C ALA A 80 -6.49 -0.84 -17.79
N GLN A 81 -5.46 -0.14 -18.29
CA GLN A 81 -5.04 -0.28 -19.68
C GLN A 81 -4.29 -1.59 -19.89
N GLU A 82 -3.39 -1.93 -18.96
CA GLU A 82 -2.62 -3.17 -19.00
C GLU A 82 -2.36 -3.65 -17.57
N ILE A 83 -2.44 -4.96 -17.37
CA ILE A 83 -1.96 -5.67 -16.19
C ILE A 83 -1.01 -6.75 -16.69
N ALA A 84 0.26 -6.65 -16.31
CA ALA A 84 1.28 -7.63 -16.65
C ALA A 84 1.84 -8.24 -15.36
N TRP A 85 1.94 -9.56 -15.28
CA TRP A 85 2.46 -10.21 -14.09
C TRP A 85 3.33 -11.43 -14.40
N ARG A 86 4.15 -11.78 -13.42
CA ARG A 86 4.87 -13.04 -13.34
C ARG A 86 4.82 -13.52 -11.90
N SER A 87 4.38 -14.75 -11.70
CA SER A 87 4.19 -15.33 -10.37
C SER A 87 5.00 -16.61 -10.20
N THR A 88 5.31 -16.97 -8.95
CA THR A 88 5.75 -18.31 -8.58
C THR A 88 4.82 -18.81 -7.49
N TRP A 89 4.23 -19.98 -7.68
CA TRP A 89 3.29 -20.57 -6.73
C TRP A 89 3.98 -21.65 -5.88
N PRO A 90 3.71 -21.70 -4.56
CA PRO A 90 4.02 -22.87 -3.76
C PRO A 90 3.05 -24.03 -4.09
N ASP A 91 3.44 -25.27 -3.78
CA ASP A 91 2.59 -26.47 -3.97
C ASP A 91 1.23 -26.34 -3.26
N GLU A 92 1.26 -25.76 -2.06
CA GLU A 92 0.08 -25.31 -1.33
C GLU A 92 0.17 -23.79 -1.18
N ALA A 93 -0.76 -23.05 -1.77
CA ALA A 93 -0.84 -21.59 -1.67
C ALA A 93 -1.83 -21.17 -0.57
N PRO A 94 -1.38 -21.02 0.70
CA PRO A 94 -2.27 -20.63 1.80
C PRO A 94 -2.86 -19.25 1.53
N GLY A 95 -4.19 -19.17 1.56
CA GLY A 95 -4.91 -17.93 1.26
C GLY A 95 -4.72 -17.44 -0.18
N GLY A 96 -4.18 -18.29 -1.05
CA GLY A 96 -4.00 -17.98 -2.45
C GLY A 96 -2.85 -17.04 -2.78
N VAL A 97 -1.94 -16.70 -1.88
CA VAL A 97 -0.87 -15.76 -2.21
C VAL A 97 0.30 -16.46 -2.92
N PRO A 98 0.80 -15.96 -4.07
CA PRO A 98 1.97 -16.55 -4.72
C PRO A 98 3.21 -16.33 -3.85
N GLN A 99 4.16 -17.25 -3.93
CA GLN A 99 5.41 -17.16 -3.22
C GLN A 99 6.24 -15.96 -3.70
N SER A 100 6.19 -15.64 -4.99
CA SER A 100 6.76 -14.41 -5.52
C SER A 100 5.83 -13.81 -6.57
N LEU A 101 5.78 -12.49 -6.65
CA LEU A 101 5.01 -11.78 -7.67
C LEU A 101 5.81 -10.58 -8.15
N VAL A 102 5.90 -10.43 -9.47
CA VAL A 102 6.21 -9.16 -10.13
C VAL A 102 4.97 -8.76 -10.91
N LEU A 103 4.39 -7.62 -10.57
CA LEU A 103 3.15 -7.11 -11.10
C LEU A 103 3.35 -5.68 -11.57
N ASP A 104 2.93 -5.39 -12.79
CA ASP A 104 2.80 -4.05 -13.34
C ASP A 104 1.34 -3.80 -13.70
N ILE A 105 0.80 -2.66 -13.31
CA ILE A 105 -0.52 -2.17 -13.70
C ILE A 105 -0.34 -0.78 -14.28
N SER A 106 -0.90 -0.53 -15.45
CA SER A 106 -0.85 0.77 -16.12
C SER A 106 -2.24 1.38 -16.30
N GLY A 107 -2.35 2.68 -16.02
CA GLY A 107 -3.56 3.46 -16.23
C GLY A 107 -4.77 3.00 -15.40
N ALA A 108 -4.54 2.44 -14.20
CA ALA A 108 -5.61 2.01 -13.31
C ALA A 108 -6.47 3.20 -12.87
N ARG A 109 -7.78 3.08 -12.95
CA ARG A 109 -8.72 4.14 -12.57
C ARG A 109 -10.07 3.57 -12.15
N MET A 110 -10.77 4.31 -11.31
CA MET A 110 -12.15 4.01 -10.93
C MET A 110 -13.09 4.94 -11.70
N VAL A 111 -14.05 4.35 -12.40
CA VAL A 111 -15.05 5.06 -13.19
C VAL A 111 -16.42 4.85 -12.55
N PRO A 112 -16.99 5.87 -11.89
CA PRO A 112 -18.35 5.76 -11.35
C PRO A 112 -19.36 5.45 -12.45
N GLN A 113 -20.32 4.58 -12.17
CA GLN A 113 -21.41 4.26 -13.07
C GLN A 113 -22.74 4.83 -12.57
N PHE A 114 -23.54 5.32 -13.52
CA PHE A 114 -24.85 5.93 -13.24
C PHE A 114 -25.88 5.36 -14.21
N ASP A 115 -26.86 4.62 -13.68
CA ASP A 115 -27.92 4.02 -14.48
C ASP A 115 -28.76 5.09 -15.19
N GLY A 116 -28.96 4.90 -16.50
CA GLY A 116 -29.77 5.81 -17.34
C GLY A 116 -29.16 7.20 -17.53
N MET A 117 -27.86 7.38 -17.27
CA MET A 117 -27.14 8.64 -17.43
C MET A 117 -25.84 8.45 -18.23
N GLU A 118 -25.95 7.96 -19.48
CA GLU A 118 -24.80 7.59 -20.30
C GLU A 118 -23.86 8.78 -20.60
N GLU A 119 -24.41 9.98 -20.79
CA GLU A 119 -23.62 11.20 -21.00
C GLU A 119 -22.78 11.56 -19.76
N VAL A 120 -23.35 11.40 -18.57
CA VAL A 120 -22.65 11.63 -17.30
C VAL A 120 -21.58 10.56 -17.10
N ALA A 121 -21.91 9.29 -17.36
CA ALA A 121 -20.94 8.19 -17.29
C ALA A 121 -19.74 8.43 -18.23
N TYR A 122 -19.97 8.91 -19.45
CA TYR A 122 -18.89 9.29 -20.38
C TYR A 122 -18.02 10.43 -19.84
N GLN A 123 -18.62 11.50 -19.32
CA GLN A 123 -17.88 12.63 -18.71
C GLN A 123 -17.06 12.18 -17.49
N MET A 124 -17.61 11.29 -16.68
CA MET A 124 -16.92 10.74 -15.49
C MET A 124 -15.74 9.87 -15.90
N ARG A 125 -15.87 9.09 -16.98
CA ARG A 125 -14.75 8.33 -17.54
C ARG A 125 -13.63 9.27 -18.01
N LEU A 126 -13.95 10.30 -18.78
CA LEU A 126 -12.96 11.31 -19.21
C LEU A 126 -12.26 11.99 -18.01
N THR A 127 -13.00 12.24 -16.94
CA THR A 127 -12.43 12.83 -15.71
C THR A 127 -11.53 11.82 -14.99
N ALA A 128 -11.93 10.55 -14.94
CA ALA A 128 -11.15 9.48 -14.31
C ALA A 128 -9.80 9.24 -15.02
N GLU A 129 -9.69 9.54 -16.32
CA GLU A 129 -8.40 9.46 -17.04
C GLU A 129 -7.37 10.44 -16.47
N LEU A 130 -7.82 11.58 -15.95
CA LEU A 130 -6.98 12.59 -15.30
C LEU A 130 -6.52 12.18 -13.89
N SER A 131 -7.05 11.07 -13.37
CA SER A 131 -6.74 10.53 -12.04
C SER A 131 -6.32 9.06 -12.11
N SER A 132 -5.66 8.66 -13.20
CA SER A 132 -5.14 7.30 -13.33
C SER A 132 -3.89 7.08 -12.48
N ALA A 133 -3.62 5.82 -12.15
CA ALA A 133 -2.45 5.39 -11.41
C ALA A 133 -1.75 4.23 -12.10
N ASP A 134 -0.42 4.26 -12.04
CA ASP A 134 0.44 3.14 -12.41
C ASP A 134 0.96 2.49 -11.12
N LEU A 135 1.08 1.17 -11.12
CA LEU A 135 1.56 0.39 -9.99
C LEU A 135 2.62 -0.61 -10.46
N HIS A 136 3.71 -0.69 -9.71
CA HIS A 136 4.68 -1.77 -9.79
C HIS A 136 4.80 -2.44 -8.42
N LEU A 137 4.71 -3.76 -8.35
CA LEU A 137 4.84 -4.54 -7.12
C LEU A 137 5.77 -5.74 -7.39
N ASP A 138 6.84 -5.85 -6.61
CA ASP A 138 7.81 -6.94 -6.62
C ASP A 138 8.04 -7.42 -5.19
N TYR A 139 7.64 -8.66 -4.91
CA TYR A 139 7.93 -9.31 -3.63
C TYR A 139 8.28 -10.79 -3.78
N ALA A 140 8.95 -11.30 -2.74
CA ALA A 140 9.21 -12.72 -2.55
C ALA A 140 9.02 -13.14 -1.09
N ILE A 141 8.43 -14.31 -0.88
CA ILE A 141 8.21 -14.96 0.40
C ILE A 141 9.12 -16.18 0.50
N ASP A 142 9.93 -16.23 1.55
CA ASP A 142 10.68 -17.41 1.95
C ASP A 142 9.97 -18.07 3.15
N PRO A 143 9.15 -19.12 2.93
CA PRO A 143 8.44 -19.78 4.02
C PRO A 143 9.38 -20.54 4.96
N ALA A 144 10.56 -20.98 4.49
CA ALA A 144 11.53 -21.70 5.32
C ALA A 144 12.23 -20.74 6.29
N ALA A 145 12.60 -19.54 5.82
CA ALA A 145 13.13 -18.48 6.66
C ALA A 145 12.06 -17.68 7.42
N LYS A 146 10.77 -17.86 7.08
CA LYS A 146 9.64 -17.03 7.54
C LYS A 146 9.86 -15.54 7.25
N ARG A 147 10.21 -15.24 6.01
CA ARG A 147 10.61 -13.90 5.57
C ARG A 147 9.81 -13.45 4.37
N LEU A 148 9.36 -12.20 4.38
CA LEU A 148 8.84 -11.48 3.23
C LEU A 148 9.83 -10.38 2.86
N VAL A 149 10.27 -10.38 1.60
CA VAL A 149 11.08 -9.31 1.02
C VAL A 149 10.20 -8.56 0.03
N LEU A 150 9.95 -7.28 0.29
CA LEU A 150 9.35 -6.36 -0.65
C LEU A 150 10.48 -5.63 -1.37
N THR A 151 10.81 -6.08 -2.58
CA THR A 151 11.86 -5.47 -3.40
C THR A 151 11.43 -4.07 -3.83
N SER A 152 10.19 -3.93 -4.29
CA SER A 152 9.63 -2.64 -4.71
C SER A 152 8.10 -2.66 -4.67
N LEU A 153 7.50 -1.63 -4.11
CA LEU A 153 6.15 -1.19 -4.38
C LEU A 153 6.25 0.26 -4.86
N ASP A 154 5.87 0.55 -6.09
CA ASP A 154 5.82 1.90 -6.65
C ASP A 154 4.39 2.19 -7.10
N VAL A 155 3.84 3.32 -6.67
CA VAL A 155 2.53 3.79 -7.08
C VAL A 155 2.67 5.23 -7.56
N ALA A 156 2.54 5.44 -8.86
CA ALA A 156 2.57 6.75 -9.48
C ALA A 156 1.16 7.18 -9.88
N GLN A 157 0.73 8.36 -9.45
CA GLN A 157 -0.58 8.88 -9.83
C GLN A 157 -0.42 10.07 -10.78
N THR A 158 -1.40 10.20 -11.67
CA THR A 158 -1.59 11.42 -12.45
C THR A 158 -1.71 12.62 -11.50
N GLY A 159 -1.04 13.72 -11.82
CA GLY A 159 -0.92 14.89 -10.92
C GLY A 159 0.36 14.90 -10.07
N GLY A 160 1.24 13.92 -10.22
CA GLY A 160 2.60 13.96 -9.68
C GLY A 160 2.74 13.37 -8.27
N ASN A 161 1.71 12.79 -7.68
CA ASN A 161 1.90 11.98 -6.47
C ASN A 161 2.66 10.71 -6.82
N ARG A 162 3.58 10.29 -5.95
CA ARG A 162 4.27 9.01 -6.09
C ARG A 162 4.63 8.45 -4.73
N LEU A 163 4.38 7.16 -4.52
CA LEU A 163 4.80 6.39 -3.36
C LEU A 163 5.77 5.32 -3.84
N ALA A 164 6.90 5.16 -3.16
CA ALA A 164 7.74 3.99 -3.32
C ALA A 164 8.12 3.40 -1.97
N LEU A 165 8.11 2.08 -1.89
CA LEU A 165 8.32 1.34 -0.66
C LEU A 165 9.14 0.08 -0.97
N SER A 166 10.12 -0.20 -0.12
CA SER A 166 10.80 -1.50 -0.07
C SER A 166 11.12 -1.83 1.38
N GLY A 167 11.34 -3.10 1.68
CA GLY A 167 11.68 -3.52 3.03
C GLY A 167 11.60 -5.01 3.24
N THR A 168 12.00 -5.45 4.43
CA THR A 168 11.97 -6.87 4.81
C THR A 168 11.21 -7.07 6.12
N VAL A 169 10.40 -8.12 6.15
CA VAL A 169 9.64 -8.56 7.31
C VAL A 169 10.04 -9.99 7.66
N GLU A 170 10.51 -10.18 8.89
CA GLU A 170 10.82 -11.49 9.48
C GLU A 170 9.66 -12.01 10.34
N ASN A 171 9.70 -13.28 10.69
CA ASN A 171 8.61 -14.00 11.35
C ASN A 171 7.28 -13.90 10.57
N PHE A 172 7.36 -13.73 9.26
CA PHE A 172 6.20 -13.62 8.39
C PHE A 172 5.47 -14.97 8.33
N ASP A 173 4.19 -14.96 8.69
CA ASP A 173 3.30 -16.12 8.62
C ASP A 173 2.08 -15.74 7.78
N LEU A 174 2.18 -16.05 6.49
CA LEU A 174 1.13 -15.78 5.51
C LEU A 174 -0.19 -16.45 5.89
N ALA A 175 -0.13 -17.68 6.40
CA ALA A 175 -1.34 -18.42 6.80
C ALA A 175 -2.03 -17.74 7.99
N ALA A 176 -1.26 -17.21 8.95
CA ALA A 176 -1.81 -16.43 10.06
C ALA A 176 -2.48 -15.13 9.59
N LEU A 177 -1.88 -14.45 8.61
CA LEU A 177 -2.41 -13.20 8.03
C LEU A 177 -3.72 -13.46 7.25
N MET A 178 -3.77 -14.55 6.49
CA MET A 178 -4.91 -14.88 5.61
C MET A 178 -6.00 -15.71 6.28
N ALA A 179 -5.81 -16.15 7.53
CA ALA A 179 -6.84 -16.83 8.31
C ALA A 179 -8.12 -15.97 8.40
N GLN A 180 -9.28 -16.62 8.51
CA GLN A 180 -10.57 -15.95 8.68
C GLN A 180 -11.18 -16.37 10.02
N PRO A 181 -11.12 -15.53 11.07
CA PRO A 181 -10.46 -14.21 11.14
C PRO A 181 -8.92 -14.30 11.19
N PRO A 182 -8.20 -13.20 10.87
CA PRO A 182 -6.74 -13.17 10.97
C PRO A 182 -6.26 -13.47 12.39
N GLN A 183 -5.17 -14.24 12.51
CA GLN A 183 -4.57 -14.59 13.81
C GLN A 183 -3.72 -13.42 14.30
N LEU A 184 -4.38 -12.41 14.89
CA LEU A 184 -3.75 -11.15 15.29
C LEU A 184 -2.56 -11.34 16.24
N ASP A 185 -2.61 -12.32 17.13
CA ASP A 185 -1.51 -12.65 18.04
C ASP A 185 -0.21 -13.02 17.30
N LYS A 186 -0.33 -13.68 16.14
CA LYS A 186 0.81 -14.01 15.28
C LYS A 186 1.20 -12.87 14.35
N VAL A 187 0.22 -12.16 13.79
CA VAL A 187 0.48 -10.99 12.92
C VAL A 187 1.25 -9.92 13.71
N MET A 188 0.95 -9.75 15.00
CA MET A 188 1.67 -8.82 15.88
C MET A 188 3.13 -9.20 16.16
N GLN A 189 3.55 -10.42 15.79
CA GLN A 189 4.93 -10.91 15.91
C GLN A 189 5.78 -10.67 14.65
N PHE A 190 5.17 -10.20 13.56
CA PHE A 190 5.91 -9.83 12.34
C PHE A 190 6.91 -8.74 12.67
N ARG A 191 8.18 -8.92 12.27
CA ARG A 191 9.26 -8.02 12.63
C ARG A 191 9.76 -7.29 11.39
N LEU A 192 9.55 -5.99 11.34
CA LEU A 192 10.13 -5.12 10.31
C LEU A 192 11.62 -4.93 10.60
N THR A 193 12.50 -5.39 9.71
CA THR A 193 13.96 -5.23 9.87
C THR A 193 14.50 -3.98 9.18
N ASP A 194 13.91 -3.66 8.04
CA ASP A 194 14.27 -2.50 7.24
C ASP A 194 13.06 -2.01 6.43
N LEU A 195 13.08 -0.72 6.15
CA LEU A 195 12.08 -0.03 5.35
C LEU A 195 12.74 1.14 4.63
N ASP A 196 12.52 1.28 3.33
CA ASP A 196 12.85 2.49 2.56
C ASP A 196 11.56 2.98 1.92
N LEU A 197 11.06 4.12 2.40
CA LEU A 197 9.83 4.77 1.97
C LEU A 197 10.16 6.12 1.33
N ARG A 198 9.78 6.31 0.07
CA ARG A 198 9.78 7.61 -0.60
C ARG A 198 8.37 8.03 -0.93
N LEU A 199 8.04 9.27 -0.61
CA LEU A 199 6.73 9.85 -0.88
C LEU A 199 6.92 11.22 -1.52
N ARG A 200 6.54 11.34 -2.78
CA ARG A 200 6.32 12.62 -3.44
C ARG A 200 4.85 13.00 -3.27
N ASN A 201 4.59 14.02 -2.46
CA ASN A 201 3.24 14.55 -2.26
C ASN A 201 3.04 15.82 -3.08
N ALA A 202 2.04 15.78 -3.96
CA ALA A 202 1.54 16.87 -4.77
C ALA A 202 0.04 17.13 -4.52
N GLY A 203 -0.53 16.54 -3.45
CA GLY A 203 -1.95 16.63 -3.11
C GLY A 203 -2.56 15.34 -2.56
N LEU A 204 -1.79 14.24 -2.50
CA LEU A 204 -2.23 12.96 -1.92
C LEU A 204 -2.64 13.08 -0.46
N PHE A 205 -1.89 13.83 0.36
CA PHE A 205 -2.19 14.01 1.78
C PHE A 205 -3.58 14.66 1.98
N GLU A 206 -3.91 15.64 1.16
CA GLU A 206 -5.22 16.28 1.12
C GLU A 206 -6.31 15.33 0.58
N GLY A 207 -6.00 14.53 -0.44
CA GLY A 207 -6.90 13.49 -0.94
C GLY A 207 -7.25 12.43 0.11
N MET A 208 -6.36 12.18 1.06
CA MET A 208 -6.55 11.25 2.18
C MET A 208 -7.11 11.91 3.44
N ALA A 209 -7.50 13.20 3.41
CA ALA A 209 -7.97 13.96 4.57
C ALA A 209 -9.09 13.25 5.34
N MET A 210 -10.05 12.66 4.63
CA MET A 210 -11.15 11.92 5.26
C MET A 210 -10.67 10.76 6.15
N LEU A 211 -9.56 10.12 5.80
CA LEU A 211 -9.00 9.00 6.57
C LEU A 211 -8.28 9.51 7.82
N TRP A 212 -7.31 10.41 7.65
CA TRP A 212 -6.47 10.82 8.78
C TRP A 212 -7.16 11.82 9.71
N LEU A 213 -8.06 12.69 9.23
CA LEU A 213 -8.82 13.61 10.09
C LEU A 213 -9.69 12.85 11.09
N SER A 214 -10.32 11.76 10.65
CA SER A 214 -11.15 10.92 11.50
C SER A 214 -10.37 10.29 12.67
N ALA A 215 -9.07 10.06 12.47
CA ALA A 215 -8.19 9.49 13.48
C ALA A 215 -7.65 10.54 14.45
N ILE A 216 -7.32 11.75 13.96
CA ILE A 216 -6.70 12.79 14.79
C ILE A 216 -7.74 13.66 15.51
N GLN A 217 -8.89 13.95 14.91
CA GLN A 217 -9.86 14.90 15.48
C GLN A 217 -10.29 14.50 16.89
N PRO A 218 -10.70 13.24 17.17
CA PRO A 218 -11.14 12.86 18.51
C PRO A 218 -10.07 13.02 19.61
N GLN A 219 -8.79 13.07 19.22
CA GLN A 219 -7.66 13.13 20.15
C GLN A 219 -7.09 14.55 20.31
N PHE A 220 -7.20 15.37 19.26
CA PHE A 220 -6.47 16.64 19.18
C PHE A 220 -7.37 17.88 19.15
N GLY A 221 -8.69 17.77 18.98
CA GLY A 221 -9.57 18.94 19.14
C GLY A 221 -10.99 18.77 18.63
N ASP A 222 -11.87 19.65 19.10
CA ASP A 222 -13.31 19.58 18.78
C ASP A 222 -13.61 19.92 17.30
N THR A 223 -12.76 20.73 16.65
CA THR A 223 -12.88 21.04 15.21
C THR A 223 -11.68 20.51 14.42
N PRO A 224 -11.83 20.22 13.12
CA PRO A 224 -10.73 19.75 12.27
C PRO A 224 -9.51 20.69 12.28
N GLU A 225 -9.72 22.00 12.22
CA GLU A 225 -8.63 22.99 12.19
C GLU A 225 -7.84 23.01 13.50
N VAL A 226 -8.54 22.95 14.63
CA VAL A 226 -7.91 22.87 15.96
C VAL A 226 -7.16 21.55 16.09
N ALA A 227 -7.75 20.43 15.66
CA ALA A 227 -7.12 19.12 15.71
C ALA A 227 -5.84 19.07 14.86
N VAL A 228 -5.85 19.63 13.65
CA VAL A 228 -4.65 19.73 12.79
C VAL A 228 -3.57 20.57 13.48
N GLY A 229 -3.93 21.74 14.02
CA GLY A 229 -2.98 22.60 14.71
C GLY A 229 -2.32 21.92 15.92
N ASN A 230 -3.12 21.25 16.74
CA ASN A 230 -2.64 20.53 17.92
C ASN A 230 -1.85 19.26 17.56
N ALA A 231 -2.25 18.53 16.52
CA ALA A 231 -1.50 17.38 16.02
C ALA A 231 -0.14 17.82 15.47
N ARG A 232 -0.07 18.95 14.75
CA ARG A 232 1.19 19.53 14.28
C ARG A 232 2.11 19.89 15.45
N ALA A 233 1.58 20.57 16.47
CA ALA A 233 2.36 20.95 17.65
C ALA A 233 2.88 19.71 18.40
N TRP A 234 2.03 18.70 18.59
CA TRP A 234 2.40 17.44 19.22
C TRP A 234 3.47 16.70 18.42
N LEU A 235 3.33 16.59 17.09
CA LEU A 235 4.33 15.97 16.22
C LEU A 235 5.69 16.69 16.31
N ALA A 236 5.69 18.02 16.31
CA ALA A 236 6.91 18.81 16.45
C ALA A 236 7.60 18.54 17.80
N GLU A 237 6.84 18.43 18.89
CA GLU A 237 7.36 18.05 20.21
C GLU A 237 7.94 16.64 20.21
N GLN A 238 7.22 15.66 19.64
CA GLN A 238 7.70 14.27 19.58
C GLN A 238 8.98 14.16 18.76
N ILE A 239 9.04 14.80 17.58
CA ILE A 239 10.24 14.83 16.74
C ILE A 239 11.39 15.49 17.48
N GLY A 240 11.16 16.62 18.16
CA GLY A 240 12.17 17.32 18.94
C GLY A 240 12.70 16.48 20.12
N GLY A 241 11.86 15.63 20.70
CA GLY A 241 12.22 14.73 21.81
C GLY A 241 12.87 13.42 21.40
N MET A 242 12.98 13.11 20.10
CA MET A 242 13.57 11.85 19.62
C MET A 242 15.04 11.72 20.06
N PRO A 243 15.43 10.59 20.70
CA PRO A 243 16.82 10.37 21.11
C PRO A 243 17.81 10.37 19.94
N ASP A 244 19.01 10.88 20.17
CA ASP A 244 20.08 10.95 19.15
C ASP A 244 20.52 9.58 18.61
N TYR A 245 20.37 8.52 19.40
CA TYR A 245 20.68 7.17 18.95
C TYR A 245 19.69 6.65 17.90
N LEU A 246 18.44 7.14 17.94
CA LEU A 246 17.35 6.73 17.06
C LEU A 246 17.37 7.56 15.78
N VAL A 247 17.53 8.88 15.91
CA VAL A 247 17.43 9.84 14.81
C VAL A 247 18.54 10.88 14.93
N THR A 248 19.23 11.15 13.82
CA THR A 248 20.21 12.23 13.77
C THR A 248 19.54 13.60 13.87
N GLN A 249 20.32 14.62 14.23
CA GLN A 249 19.83 16.00 14.24
C GLN A 249 19.29 16.45 12.87
N ASP A 250 19.99 16.11 11.79
CA ASP A 250 19.58 16.47 10.42
C ASP A 250 18.26 15.81 10.03
N SER A 251 18.08 14.53 10.36
CA SER A 251 16.83 13.82 10.11
C SER A 251 15.66 14.35 10.96
N ARG A 252 15.90 14.76 12.21
CA ARG A 252 14.87 15.46 13.00
C ARG A 252 14.49 16.80 12.38
N ALA A 253 15.47 17.57 11.91
CA ALA A 253 15.21 18.84 11.22
C ALA A 253 14.39 18.64 9.94
N ALA A 254 14.71 17.61 9.15
CA ALA A 254 13.93 17.24 7.96
C ALA A 254 12.48 16.88 8.29
N MET A 255 12.25 16.02 9.30
CA MET A 255 10.89 15.67 9.74
C MET A 255 10.11 16.88 10.27
N ALA A 256 10.76 17.74 11.07
CA ALA A 256 10.15 18.97 11.56
C ALA A 256 9.77 19.92 10.42
N ALA A 257 10.64 20.07 9.42
CA ALA A 257 10.37 20.90 8.24
C ALA A 257 9.19 20.37 7.41
N MET A 258 9.00 19.04 7.32
CA MET A 258 7.81 18.46 6.70
C MET A 258 6.55 18.73 7.54
N VAL A 259 6.60 18.51 8.86
CA VAL A 259 5.48 18.79 9.77
C VAL A 259 5.06 20.26 9.72
N ASP A 260 5.99 21.18 9.50
CA ASP A 260 5.71 22.61 9.37
C ASP A 260 4.87 22.98 8.14
N THR A 261 4.83 22.10 7.14
CA THR A 261 4.04 22.29 5.92
C THR A 261 2.62 21.73 6.01
N LEU A 262 2.26 21.05 7.12
CA LEU A 262 0.90 20.59 7.35
C LEU A 262 -0.10 21.77 7.42
N PRO A 263 -1.33 21.60 6.89
CA PRO A 263 -1.91 20.37 6.33
C PRO A 263 -1.64 20.13 4.84
N HIS A 264 -0.76 20.91 4.22
CA HIS A 264 -0.49 20.86 2.77
C HIS A 264 0.97 20.49 2.45
N PRO A 265 1.44 19.29 2.84
CA PRO A 265 2.86 18.98 2.78
C PRO A 265 3.31 18.66 1.36
N LYS A 266 3.60 19.69 0.55
CA LYS A 266 4.10 19.49 -0.82
C LYS A 266 5.61 19.27 -0.81
N GLY A 267 6.09 18.26 -1.51
CA GLY A 267 7.52 17.95 -1.57
C GLY A 267 7.80 16.45 -1.69
N VAL A 268 9.06 16.08 -1.46
CA VAL A 268 9.52 14.68 -1.43
C VAL A 268 10.04 14.37 -0.04
N MET A 269 9.42 13.38 0.60
CA MET A 269 9.87 12.80 1.85
C MET A 269 10.57 11.47 1.58
N HIS A 270 11.75 11.28 2.14
CA HIS A 270 12.44 10.00 2.17
C HIS A 270 12.64 9.57 3.62
N LEU A 271 12.10 8.41 3.98
CA LEU A 271 12.26 7.78 5.27
C LEU A 271 12.97 6.44 5.08
N LYS A 272 14.01 6.19 5.87
CA LYS A 272 14.60 4.86 6.00
C LYS A 272 14.63 4.43 7.43
N LEU A 273 14.21 3.21 7.68
CA LEU A 273 14.29 2.55 8.97
C LEU A 273 15.20 1.33 8.82
N SER A 274 16.06 1.12 9.80
CA SER A 274 16.86 -0.09 9.94
C SER A 274 16.91 -0.49 11.41
N THR A 275 16.91 -1.79 11.67
CA THR A 275 16.99 -2.32 13.04
C THR A 275 17.72 -3.65 13.05
N GLU A 276 18.60 -3.82 14.02
CA GLU A 276 19.41 -5.05 14.15
C GLU A 276 18.55 -6.26 14.52
N ASN A 277 17.54 -6.04 15.35
CA ASN A 277 16.69 -7.13 15.81
C ASN A 277 15.40 -7.22 15.00
N GLY A 278 14.88 -6.11 14.48
CA GLY A 278 13.51 -5.97 14.00
C GLY A 278 12.62 -5.20 14.98
N ILE A 279 11.50 -4.64 14.51
CA ILE A 279 10.43 -4.07 15.35
C ILE A 279 9.13 -4.81 15.05
N ALA A 280 8.48 -5.34 16.08
CA ALA A 280 7.18 -5.98 15.95
C ALA A 280 6.07 -5.11 16.52
N GLY A 281 4.85 -5.29 16.02
CA GLY A 281 3.67 -4.61 16.55
C GLY A 281 3.50 -4.83 18.06
N GLN A 282 3.74 -6.05 18.54
CA GLN A 282 3.65 -6.39 19.97
C GLN A 282 4.67 -5.64 20.84
N ASP A 283 5.78 -5.17 20.27
CA ASP A 283 6.81 -4.46 21.02
C ASP A 283 6.39 -3.02 21.32
N VAL A 284 5.64 -2.39 20.39
CA VAL A 284 5.25 -0.98 20.47
C VAL A 284 3.81 -0.78 20.92
N MET A 285 2.90 -1.70 20.61
CA MET A 285 1.46 -1.57 20.88
C MET A 285 1.12 -1.26 22.34
N PRO A 286 1.77 -1.86 23.35
CA PRO A 286 1.49 -1.53 24.76
C PRO A 286 1.67 -0.04 25.09
N ALA A 287 2.59 0.66 24.42
CA ALA A 287 2.80 2.10 24.63
C ALA A 287 1.62 2.95 24.13
N PHE A 288 0.92 2.49 23.08
CA PHE A 288 -0.22 3.18 22.49
C PHE A 288 -1.56 2.83 23.15
N LEU A 289 -1.67 1.65 23.77
CA LEU A 289 -2.87 1.27 24.53
C LEU A 289 -3.09 2.13 25.78
N LEU A 290 -2.04 2.80 26.27
CA LEU A 290 -2.08 3.67 27.44
C LEU A 290 -2.33 5.15 27.10
N GLY A 291 -2.54 5.48 25.82
CA GLY A 291 -2.73 6.84 25.32
C GLY A 291 -1.59 7.30 24.41
N LEU A 292 -1.29 8.61 24.41
CA LEU A 292 -0.17 9.15 23.65
C LEU A 292 1.15 8.64 24.26
N PRO A 293 1.99 7.93 23.49
CA PRO A 293 3.21 7.33 24.02
C PRO A 293 4.23 8.41 24.40
N THR A 294 5.10 8.09 25.35
CA THR A 294 6.29 8.88 25.67
C THR A 294 7.55 8.17 25.18
N TRP A 295 8.64 8.91 24.94
CA TRP A 295 9.91 8.31 24.53
C TRP A 295 10.45 7.27 25.52
N ALA A 296 10.20 7.46 26.83
CA ALA A 296 10.58 6.49 27.86
C ALA A 296 9.86 5.14 27.68
N MET A 297 8.62 5.13 27.17
CA MET A 297 7.90 3.89 26.88
C MET A 297 8.43 3.16 25.64
N LEU A 298 9.06 3.90 24.72
CA LEU A 298 9.54 3.41 23.43
C LEU A 298 11.04 3.08 23.43
N GLU A 299 11.78 3.47 24.46
CA GLU A 299 13.24 3.28 24.54
C GLU A 299 13.66 1.82 24.36
N LYS A 300 13.03 0.90 25.09
CA LYS A 300 13.35 -0.53 24.99
C LYS A 300 12.87 -1.14 23.66
N PRO A 301 11.62 -0.93 23.20
CA PRO A 301 11.16 -1.44 21.90
C PRO A 301 11.96 -0.93 20.70
N LEU A 302 12.50 0.30 20.78
CA LEU A 302 13.25 0.93 19.71
C LEU A 302 14.77 0.82 19.88
N ALA A 303 15.24 0.00 20.83
CA ALA A 303 16.67 -0.23 21.01
C ALA A 303 17.30 -0.85 19.76
N GLY A 304 18.34 -0.20 19.22
CA GLY A 304 19.02 -0.62 18.00
C GLY A 304 18.31 -0.21 16.70
N VAL A 305 17.21 0.54 16.79
CA VAL A 305 16.53 1.13 15.62
C VAL A 305 17.27 2.40 15.21
N ARG A 306 17.42 2.60 13.91
CA ARG A 306 17.89 3.86 13.31
C ARG A 306 16.89 4.30 12.25
N LEU A 307 16.49 5.56 12.36
CA LEU A 307 15.62 6.23 11.40
C LEU A 307 16.38 7.39 10.77
N SER A 308 16.46 7.39 9.45
CA SER A 308 16.92 8.53 8.66
C SER A 308 15.77 9.15 7.90
N ALA A 309 15.75 10.47 7.85
CA ALA A 309 14.75 11.24 7.13
C ALA A 309 15.45 12.32 6.28
N ASP A 310 14.96 12.50 5.06
CA ASP A 310 15.26 13.64 4.19
C ASP A 310 13.93 14.25 3.73
N TRP A 311 13.86 15.58 3.73
CA TRP A 311 12.69 16.32 3.26
C TRP A 311 13.13 17.37 2.28
N ARG A 312 12.59 17.29 1.07
CA ARG A 312 12.82 18.26 0.01
C ARG A 312 11.52 19.00 -0.26
N PRO A 313 11.41 20.29 0.11
CA PRO A 313 10.27 21.09 -0.32
C PRO A 313 10.24 21.15 -1.85
N PRO A 314 9.12 21.57 -2.46
CA PRO A 314 9.01 21.64 -3.91
C PRO A 314 10.09 22.61 -4.40
N LYS A 315 11.05 22.13 -5.18
CA LYS A 315 11.89 23.02 -5.98
C LYS A 315 11.00 23.60 -7.08
N GLU A 316 11.20 24.87 -7.41
CA GLU A 316 10.68 25.44 -8.67
C GLU A 316 11.29 24.62 -9.82
N CYS A 317 10.56 23.61 -10.30
CA CYS A 317 10.82 22.74 -11.46
C CYS A 317 12.21 22.09 -11.61
N ASP A 318 12.30 20.77 -11.35
CA ASP A 318 12.84 19.82 -12.35
C ASP A 318 12.33 18.40 -12.04
N CYS A 319 11.25 17.98 -12.70
CA CYS A 319 10.46 16.79 -12.34
C CYS A 319 10.92 15.49 -13.02
N GLY A 320 12.10 15.47 -13.66
CA GLY A 320 12.48 14.39 -14.56
C GLY A 320 13.56 13.42 -14.08
N ALA A 321 14.55 13.87 -13.30
CA ALA A 321 15.82 13.12 -13.26
C ALA A 321 16.03 12.25 -12.01
N ASP A 322 15.64 12.69 -10.81
CA ASP A 322 15.90 11.95 -9.57
C ASP A 322 14.79 12.20 -8.55
N TRP A 323 13.94 11.19 -8.30
CA TRP A 323 12.95 11.18 -7.21
C TRP A 323 13.32 10.12 -6.14
#